data_AF-A0A447UU55-F1
#
_entry.id   AF-A0A447UU55-F1
#
_cell.length_a   1.000
_cell.length_b   1.000
_cell.length_c   1.000
_cell.angle_alpha   90.00
_cell.angle_beta   90.00
_cell.angle_gamma   90.00
#
_symmetry.space_group_name_H-M   'P 1'
#
loop_
_entity.id
_entity.type
_entity.pdbx_description
1 polymer ?
#
loop_
_entity_poly.entity_id
_entity_poly.type
_entity_poly.pdbx_seq_one_letter_code
_entity_poly.pdbx_strand_id
1 'polypeptide(L)'
;MDQQLDRLEVTTLGVSEKNLYVLDHRSIHAIDCTKIESPAWSKLTAFSQTAFKTQSGKPLKVLTGFVDSSNGNATNTVYRYCGASQIFRPIKGAASTTTPLFKQSRAGGHTLINLNVNLGKSNIRQLLNRAVSDSDNSKEVQLHFSHSLPDDYFIQLTSEKRVIKAGNWMWVKKVSSQRNEALDCLNYSLICFQWYLSKLGNQPFRQLREFNAKQKAKAINTDINKEESRPLTKQRVIRPSRRSGGFFK
;
A
#
# COMPACT_ATOMS: atom_id res chain seq x y z
N MET A 1 -0.02 -6.69 -6.07
CA MET A 1 1.20 -7.27 -6.64
C MET A 1 0.77 -8.30 -7.66
N ASP A 2 1.32 -8.19 -8.86
CA ASP A 2 1.09 -9.10 -9.97
C ASP A 2 2.36 -9.96 -10.16
N GLN A 3 2.18 -11.28 -10.13
CA GLN A 3 3.25 -12.26 -10.17
C GLN A 3 3.50 -12.65 -11.63
N GLN A 4 4.71 -12.44 -12.11
CA GLN A 4 5.16 -12.80 -13.45
C GLN A 4 6.30 -13.82 -13.39
N LEU A 5 6.71 -14.42 -14.51
CA LEU A 5 7.77 -15.42 -14.52
C LEU A 5 9.11 -14.85 -14.00
N ASP A 6 9.50 -13.65 -14.44
CA ASP A 6 10.81 -13.05 -14.21
C ASP A 6 10.79 -11.85 -13.25
N ARG A 7 9.61 -11.51 -12.70
CA ARG A 7 9.44 -10.35 -11.81
C ARG A 7 8.18 -10.42 -10.95
N LEU A 8 8.18 -9.61 -9.90
CA LEU A 8 7.01 -9.28 -9.10
C LEU A 8 6.70 -7.79 -9.30
N GLU A 9 5.53 -7.46 -9.80
CA GLU A 9 5.10 -6.08 -10.05
C GLU A 9 4.36 -5.53 -8.84
N VAL A 10 4.78 -4.38 -8.33
CA VAL A 10 4.29 -3.86 -7.06
C VAL A 10 3.90 -2.39 -7.19
N THR A 11 2.59 -2.11 -7.13
CA THR A 11 2.07 -0.74 -6.92
C THR A 11 1.88 -0.48 -5.43
N THR A 12 2.42 0.63 -4.94
CA THR A 12 2.23 1.11 -3.56
C THR A 12 1.18 2.22 -3.54
N LEU A 13 0.08 1.98 -2.82
CA LEU A 13 -1.02 2.92 -2.68
C LEU A 13 -0.99 3.55 -1.27
N GLY A 14 -0.83 4.87 -1.21
CA GLY A 14 -1.09 5.68 -0.03
C GLY A 14 -2.55 6.10 -0.01
N VAL A 15 -3.16 6.11 1.18
CA VAL A 15 -4.56 6.50 1.34
C VAL A 15 -4.72 7.51 2.45
N SER A 16 -5.42 8.61 2.16
CA SER A 16 -5.94 9.54 3.16
C SER A 16 -7.46 9.44 3.23
N GLU A 17 -8.07 10.17 4.15
CA GLU A 17 -9.53 10.23 4.26
C GLU A 17 -10.17 10.86 3.00
N LYS A 18 -9.44 11.74 2.30
CA LYS A 18 -9.98 12.47 1.15
C LYS A 18 -9.50 11.92 -0.19
N ASN A 19 -8.27 11.40 -0.27
CA ASN A 19 -7.59 11.15 -1.54
C ASN A 19 -6.79 9.85 -1.53
N LEU A 20 -6.51 9.37 -2.73
CA LEU A 20 -5.72 8.19 -3.03
C LEU A 20 -4.42 8.64 -3.71
N TYR A 21 -3.30 8.00 -3.38
CA TYR A 21 -1.98 8.37 -3.87
C TYR A 21 -1.26 7.14 -4.39
N VAL A 22 -1.04 7.05 -5.69
CA VAL A 22 -0.12 6.07 -6.27
C VAL A 22 1.30 6.57 -6.01
N LEU A 23 1.94 6.02 -4.99
CA LEU A 23 3.23 6.49 -4.52
C LEU A 23 4.39 5.96 -5.37
N ASP A 24 4.27 4.72 -5.82
CA ASP A 24 5.35 4.02 -6.50
C ASP A 24 4.83 2.80 -7.27
N HIS A 25 5.53 2.45 -8.34
CA HIS A 25 5.35 1.19 -9.07
C HIS A 25 6.72 0.65 -9.45
N ARG A 26 7.03 -0.58 -9.01
CA ARG A 26 8.33 -1.20 -9.24
C ARG A 26 8.21 -2.67 -9.62
N SER A 27 9.18 -3.12 -10.40
CA SER A 27 9.38 -4.53 -10.73
C SER A 27 10.54 -5.10 -9.90
N ILE A 28 10.28 -6.15 -9.12
CA ILE A 28 11.32 -6.90 -8.40
C ILE A 28 11.72 -8.09 -9.27
N HIS A 29 12.82 -7.97 -10.00
CA HIS A 29 13.29 -8.99 -10.94
C HIS A 29 14.03 -10.16 -10.26
N ALA A 30 13.84 -11.36 -10.83
CA ALA A 30 14.61 -12.56 -10.56
C ALA A 30 14.51 -13.53 -11.75
N ILE A 31 15.33 -14.58 -11.76
CA ILE A 31 15.35 -15.56 -12.87
C ILE A 31 14.03 -16.31 -13.00
N ASP A 32 13.48 -16.77 -11.87
CA ASP A 32 12.21 -17.48 -11.79
C ASP A 32 11.48 -17.09 -10.51
N CYS A 33 10.40 -16.33 -10.65
CA CYS A 33 9.53 -15.88 -9.58
C CYS A 33 8.38 -16.87 -9.30
N THR A 34 8.30 -17.99 -10.03
CA THR A 34 7.33 -19.07 -9.75
C THR A 34 7.75 -19.93 -8.56
N LYS A 35 9.02 -19.87 -8.14
CA LYS A 35 9.58 -20.60 -7.00
C LYS A 35 9.62 -19.72 -5.74
N ILE A 36 9.35 -20.30 -4.58
CA ILE A 36 9.33 -19.55 -3.30
C ILE A 36 10.74 -19.13 -2.87
N GLU A 37 11.74 -19.90 -3.29
CA GLU A 37 13.17 -19.68 -3.03
C GLU A 37 13.72 -18.49 -3.82
N SER A 38 12.95 -17.96 -4.77
CA SER A 38 13.33 -16.79 -5.57
C SER A 38 13.64 -15.59 -4.66
N PRO A 39 14.77 -14.89 -4.88
CA PRO A 39 15.11 -13.71 -4.08
C PRO A 39 14.11 -12.57 -4.22
N ALA A 40 13.21 -12.62 -5.21
CA ALA A 40 12.15 -11.63 -5.36
C ALA A 40 11.18 -11.64 -4.16
N TRP A 41 10.86 -12.81 -3.59
CA TRP A 41 9.92 -12.93 -2.47
C TRP A 41 10.50 -12.37 -1.17
N SER A 42 11.78 -12.60 -0.90
CA SER A 42 12.45 -12.01 0.28
C SER A 42 12.59 -10.50 0.14
N LYS A 43 12.91 -10.00 -1.06
CA LYS A 43 12.91 -8.56 -1.38
C LYS A 43 11.54 -7.92 -1.21
N LEU A 44 10.46 -8.59 -1.61
CA LEU A 44 9.09 -8.12 -1.40
C LEU A 44 8.75 -8.01 0.09
N THR A 45 9.13 -9.01 0.88
CA THR A 45 8.95 -8.96 2.35
C THR A 45 9.74 -7.81 2.96
N ALA A 46 11.02 -7.65 2.60
CA ALA A 46 11.86 -6.55 3.08
C ALA A 46 11.26 -5.19 2.69
N PHE A 47 10.77 -5.04 1.46
CA PHE A 47 10.09 -3.84 1.00
C PHE A 47 8.85 -3.53 1.86
N SER A 48 8.04 -4.53 2.18
CA SER A 48 6.85 -4.36 3.03
C SER A 48 7.16 -3.92 4.47
N GLN A 49 8.39 -4.16 4.92
CA GLN A 49 8.87 -3.78 6.25
C GLN A 49 9.55 -2.41 6.28
N THR A 50 9.68 -1.75 5.12
CA THR A 50 10.26 -0.41 5.01
C THR A 50 9.50 0.59 5.87
N ALA A 51 10.22 1.40 6.63
CA ALA A 51 9.66 2.48 7.42
C ALA A 51 9.35 3.68 6.53
N PHE A 52 8.17 3.70 5.91
CA PHE A 52 7.65 4.87 5.22
C PHE A 52 7.47 6.03 6.21
N LYS A 53 7.53 7.27 5.75
CA LYS A 53 7.29 8.45 6.57
C LYS A 53 6.40 9.45 5.83
N THR A 54 5.51 10.12 6.56
CA THR A 54 4.82 11.31 6.03
C THR A 54 5.82 12.46 5.86
N GLN A 55 5.41 13.53 5.16
CA GLN A 55 6.20 14.77 5.10
C GLN A 55 6.52 15.35 6.49
N SER A 56 5.62 15.17 7.46
CA SER A 56 5.85 15.54 8.86
C SER A 56 6.72 14.57 9.66
N GLY A 57 7.27 13.52 9.02
CA GLY A 57 8.15 12.53 9.64
C GLY A 57 7.44 11.41 10.39
N LYS A 58 6.10 11.35 10.41
CA LYS A 58 5.34 10.29 11.08
C LYS A 58 5.61 8.95 10.38
N PRO A 59 6.07 7.91 11.08
CA PRO A 59 6.28 6.60 10.48
C PRO A 59 4.95 5.97 10.04
N LEU A 60 4.96 5.38 8.85
CA LEU A 60 3.89 4.63 8.23
C LEU A 60 4.37 3.20 7.99
N LYS A 61 3.50 2.23 8.26
CA LYS A 61 3.74 0.82 7.98
C LYS A 61 2.82 0.36 6.87
N VAL A 62 3.26 -0.63 6.09
CA VAL A 62 2.38 -1.31 5.15
C VAL A 62 1.31 -2.07 5.95
N LEU A 63 0.04 -1.78 5.65
CA LEU A 63 -1.09 -2.37 6.37
C LEU A 63 -1.39 -3.79 5.88
N THR A 64 -1.47 -3.96 4.57
CA THR A 64 -1.82 -5.21 3.91
C THR A 64 -1.40 -5.13 2.44
N GLY A 65 -1.33 -6.27 1.76
CA GLY A 65 -1.09 -6.32 0.33
C GLY A 65 -1.75 -7.53 -0.31
N PHE A 66 -2.19 -7.38 -1.56
CA PHE A 66 -2.72 -8.49 -2.35
C PHE A 66 -1.69 -9.00 -3.34
N VAL A 67 -1.60 -10.33 -3.46
CA VAL A 67 -0.70 -11.04 -4.38
C VAL A 67 -1.54 -11.92 -5.29
N ASP A 68 -1.49 -11.68 -6.59
CA ASP A 68 -2.24 -12.47 -7.56
C ASP A 68 -1.70 -13.90 -7.66
N SER A 69 -2.62 -14.86 -7.57
CA SER A 69 -2.33 -16.30 -7.64
C SER A 69 -2.80 -16.94 -8.94
N SER A 70 -3.25 -16.13 -9.92
CA SER A 70 -3.87 -16.62 -11.16
C SER A 70 -2.89 -17.35 -12.10
N ASN A 71 -1.59 -17.09 -12.00
CA ASN A 71 -0.56 -17.83 -12.73
C ASN A 71 -0.42 -19.25 -12.17
N GLY A 72 -0.93 -20.24 -12.91
CA GLY A 72 -0.96 -21.65 -12.51
C GLY A 72 0.39 -22.24 -12.08
N ASN A 73 1.50 -21.77 -12.67
CA ASN A 73 2.84 -22.23 -12.31
C ASN A 73 3.31 -21.69 -10.96
N ALA A 74 2.76 -20.57 -10.50
CA ALA A 74 3.13 -19.90 -9.25
C ALA A 74 2.05 -19.98 -8.17
N THR A 75 0.85 -20.49 -8.46
CA THR A 75 -0.29 -20.52 -7.52
C THR A 75 0.08 -21.09 -6.15
N ASN A 76 0.74 -22.26 -6.12
CA ASN A 76 1.17 -22.88 -4.86
C ASN A 76 2.22 -22.05 -4.11
N THR A 77 3.14 -21.42 -4.85
CA THR A 77 4.14 -20.51 -4.27
C THR A 77 3.48 -19.30 -3.63
N VAL A 78 2.52 -18.68 -4.31
CA VAL A 78 1.75 -17.55 -3.79
C VAL A 78 0.97 -17.94 -2.53
N TYR A 79 0.34 -19.11 -2.52
CA TYR A 79 -0.35 -19.60 -1.31
C TYR A 79 0.59 -19.85 -0.14
N ARG A 80 1.76 -20.45 -0.38
CA ARG A 80 2.78 -20.66 0.66
C ARG A 80 3.29 -19.33 1.21
N TYR A 81 3.66 -18.39 0.34
CA TYR A 81 4.13 -17.06 0.72
C TYR A 81 3.10 -16.30 1.56
N CYS A 82 1.86 -16.19 1.05
CA CYS A 82 0.81 -15.47 1.74
C CYS A 82 0.33 -16.18 3.01
N GLY A 83 0.41 -17.52 3.08
CA GLY A 83 0.08 -18.29 4.28
C GLY A 83 1.05 -18.05 5.43
N ALA A 84 2.33 -17.81 5.13
CA ALA A 84 3.35 -17.46 6.13
C ALA A 84 3.35 -15.96 6.51
N SER A 85 2.67 -15.12 5.73
CA SER A 85 2.74 -13.67 5.87
C SER A 85 1.52 -13.09 6.62
N GLN A 86 1.78 -12.19 7.58
CA GLN A 86 0.72 -11.43 8.25
C GLN A 86 0.20 -10.25 7.42
N ILE A 87 0.96 -9.77 6.43
CA ILE A 87 0.65 -8.59 5.61
C ILE A 87 -0.05 -8.98 4.31
N PHE A 88 0.55 -9.90 3.56
CA PHE A 88 0.08 -10.31 2.24
C PHE A 88 -1.05 -11.34 2.29
N ARG A 89 -2.01 -11.23 1.35
CA ARG A 89 -3.12 -12.17 1.14
C ARG A 89 -3.16 -12.61 -0.32
N PRO A 90 -3.45 -13.88 -0.61
CA PRO A 90 -3.54 -14.34 -1.98
C PRO A 90 -4.90 -13.94 -2.56
N ILE A 91 -4.90 -13.50 -3.81
CA ILE A 91 -6.10 -13.14 -4.55
C ILE A 91 -6.22 -13.92 -5.84
N LYS A 92 -7.42 -13.92 -6.41
CA LYS A 92 -7.67 -14.41 -7.76
C LYS A 92 -8.68 -13.51 -8.44
N GLY A 93 -8.38 -13.06 -9.65
CA GLY A 93 -9.34 -12.34 -10.46
C GLY A 93 -10.49 -13.24 -10.94
N ALA A 94 -11.72 -12.74 -10.84
CA ALA A 94 -12.90 -13.35 -11.44
C ALA A 94 -13.57 -12.36 -12.38
N ALA A 95 -13.83 -12.77 -13.62
CA ALA A 95 -14.48 -11.96 -14.64
C ALA A 95 -16.02 -12.06 -14.57
N SER A 96 -16.59 -11.91 -13.36
CA SER A 96 -18.04 -11.94 -13.19
C SER A 96 -18.64 -10.54 -13.23
N THR A 97 -19.79 -10.40 -13.88
CA THR A 97 -20.55 -9.15 -13.98
C THR A 97 -21.47 -8.90 -12.78
N THR A 98 -21.79 -9.95 -12.00
CA THR A 98 -22.82 -9.90 -10.94
C THR A 98 -22.27 -10.11 -9.53
N THR A 99 -21.00 -10.50 -9.39
CA THR A 99 -20.41 -10.72 -8.06
C THR A 99 -20.02 -9.41 -7.36
N PRO A 100 -20.03 -9.38 -6.02
CA PRO A 100 -19.51 -8.24 -5.25
C PRO A 100 -18.04 -7.96 -5.58
N LEU A 101 -17.55 -6.77 -5.21
CA LEU A 101 -16.18 -6.33 -5.50
C LEU A 101 -15.11 -7.33 -5.05
N PHE A 102 -15.34 -7.98 -3.91
CA PHE A 102 -14.52 -9.06 -3.41
C PHE A 102 -15.37 -10.09 -2.65
N LYS A 103 -14.94 -11.36 -2.66
CA LYS A 103 -15.52 -12.44 -1.86
C LYS A 103 -14.42 -13.34 -1.32
N GLN A 104 -14.36 -13.49 0.00
CA GLN A 104 -13.45 -14.44 0.62
C GLN A 104 -13.97 -15.87 0.42
N SER A 105 -13.06 -16.78 0.10
CA SER A 105 -13.32 -18.20 -0.09
C SER A 105 -12.25 -19.02 0.62
N ARG A 106 -12.57 -20.27 0.93
CA ARG A 106 -11.62 -21.25 1.46
C ARG A 106 -11.70 -22.48 0.57
N ALA A 107 -10.58 -22.84 -0.06
CA ALA A 107 -10.48 -24.01 -0.93
C ALA A 107 -9.15 -24.69 -0.68
N GLY A 108 -9.16 -26.03 -0.55
CA GLY A 108 -7.93 -26.81 -0.33
C GLY A 108 -7.14 -26.39 0.91
N GLY A 109 -7.81 -25.91 1.98
CA GLY A 109 -7.14 -25.44 3.21
C GLY A 109 -6.60 -24.01 3.15
N HIS A 110 -6.54 -23.38 1.97
CA HIS A 110 -6.05 -22.02 1.80
C HIS A 110 -7.20 -20.99 1.80
N THR A 111 -6.95 -19.83 2.41
CA THR A 111 -7.84 -18.67 2.30
C THR A 111 -7.49 -17.90 1.04
N LEU A 112 -8.48 -17.61 0.19
CA LEU A 112 -8.32 -16.89 -1.07
C LEU A 112 -9.39 -15.80 -1.17
N ILE A 113 -9.01 -14.61 -1.65
CA ILE A 113 -9.97 -13.52 -1.91
C ILE A 113 -10.20 -13.41 -3.42
N ASN A 114 -11.40 -13.74 -3.86
CA ASN A 114 -11.79 -13.59 -5.27
C ASN A 114 -12.19 -12.13 -5.52
N LEU A 115 -11.62 -11.52 -6.55
CA LEU A 115 -11.85 -10.10 -6.88
C LEU A 115 -12.70 -9.98 -8.14
N ASN A 116 -13.71 -9.11 -8.11
CA ASN A 116 -14.38 -8.67 -9.33
C ASN A 116 -13.52 -7.61 -10.02
N VAL A 117 -12.58 -8.09 -10.83
CA VAL A 117 -11.59 -7.22 -11.51
C VAL A 117 -12.25 -6.28 -12.52
N ASN A 118 -13.38 -6.66 -13.11
CA ASN A 118 -14.11 -5.84 -14.08
C ASN A 118 -14.76 -4.62 -13.41
N LEU A 119 -15.38 -4.82 -12.25
CA LEU A 119 -15.92 -3.73 -11.45
C LEU A 119 -14.80 -2.81 -10.96
N GLY A 120 -13.69 -3.39 -10.48
CA GLY A 120 -12.53 -2.61 -10.05
C GLY A 120 -11.90 -1.76 -11.16
N LYS A 121 -11.74 -2.30 -12.38
CA LYS A 121 -11.30 -1.54 -13.57
C LYS A 121 -12.28 -0.42 -13.95
N SER A 122 -13.58 -0.67 -13.81
CA SER A 122 -14.61 0.36 -14.01
C SER A 122 -14.49 1.50 -12.99
N ASN A 123 -14.22 1.18 -11.72
CA ASN A 123 -13.99 2.17 -10.67
C ASN A 123 -12.73 3.01 -10.95
N ILE A 124 -11.63 2.37 -11.37
CA ILE A 124 -10.41 3.09 -11.80
C ILE A 124 -10.74 4.06 -12.94
N ARG A 125 -11.46 3.60 -13.97
CA ARG A 125 -11.83 4.44 -15.10
C ARG A 125 -12.65 5.66 -14.68
N GLN A 126 -13.57 5.49 -13.73
CA GLN A 126 -14.32 6.62 -13.16
C GLN A 126 -13.42 7.61 -12.41
N LEU A 127 -12.51 7.12 -11.56
CA LEU A 127 -11.54 7.98 -10.87
C LEU A 127 -10.65 8.76 -11.84
N LEU A 128 -10.16 8.10 -12.90
CA LEU A 128 -9.35 8.74 -13.93
C LEU A 128 -10.13 9.81 -14.70
N ASN A 129 -11.37 9.49 -15.13
CA ASN A 129 -12.20 10.46 -15.84
C ASN A 129 -12.50 11.70 -15.00
N ARG A 130 -12.70 11.54 -13.68
CA ARG A 130 -12.87 12.66 -12.74
C ARG A 130 -11.60 13.49 -12.57
N ALA A 131 -10.44 12.84 -12.54
CA ALA A 131 -9.17 13.54 -12.39
C ALA A 131 -8.81 14.40 -13.61
N VAL A 132 -9.36 14.09 -14.80
CA VAL A 132 -9.09 14.82 -16.05
C VAL A 132 -10.24 15.72 -16.53
N SER A 133 -11.39 15.72 -15.85
CA SER A 133 -12.50 16.60 -16.23
C SER A 133 -12.32 18.01 -15.68
N ASP A 134 -12.69 19.03 -16.46
CA ASP A 134 -12.52 20.47 -16.15
C ASP A 134 -13.42 21.01 -15.02
N SER A 135 -14.26 20.17 -14.39
CA SER A 135 -15.11 20.58 -13.27
C SER A 135 -14.33 20.67 -11.96
N ASP A 136 -14.72 21.59 -11.07
CA ASP A 136 -14.17 21.68 -9.70
C ASP A 136 -14.55 20.43 -8.88
N ASN A 137 -13.75 19.38 -9.03
CA ASN A 137 -13.95 18.09 -8.38
C ASN A 137 -13.26 18.02 -7.01
N SER A 138 -12.93 19.17 -6.41
CA SER A 138 -12.21 19.28 -5.13
C SER A 138 -12.89 18.60 -3.94
N LYS A 139 -14.20 18.33 -4.04
CA LYS A 139 -14.99 17.65 -3.00
C LYS A 139 -15.05 16.12 -3.14
N GLU A 140 -14.62 15.58 -4.28
CA GLU A 140 -14.62 14.13 -4.54
C GLU A 140 -13.26 13.49 -4.26
N VAL A 141 -13.24 12.16 -4.07
CA VAL A 141 -12.00 11.41 -3.89
C VAL A 141 -11.19 11.44 -5.19
N GLN A 142 -10.00 12.02 -5.14
CA GLN A 142 -9.08 12.10 -6.27
C GLN A 142 -7.99 11.04 -6.20
N LEU A 143 -7.55 10.59 -7.38
CA LEU A 143 -6.41 9.70 -7.55
C LEU A 143 -5.20 10.53 -7.99
N HIS A 144 -4.23 10.69 -7.10
CA HIS A 144 -2.98 11.39 -7.38
C HIS A 144 -1.87 10.41 -7.73
N PHE A 145 -0.97 10.84 -8.59
CA PHE A 145 0.17 10.06 -9.06
C PHE A 145 1.47 10.74 -8.64
N SER A 146 2.40 9.96 -8.08
CA SER A 146 3.75 10.46 -7.82
C SER A 146 4.41 10.86 -9.15
N HIS A 147 5.15 11.98 -9.13
CA HIS A 147 5.95 12.42 -10.28
C HIS A 147 7.06 11.42 -10.64
N SER A 148 7.40 10.51 -9.71
CA SER A 148 8.45 9.50 -9.89
C SER A 148 7.97 8.24 -10.61
N LEU A 149 6.68 8.15 -10.95
CA LEU A 149 6.16 7.02 -11.71
C LEU A 149 6.67 7.10 -13.17
N PRO A 150 7.11 5.97 -13.76
CA PRO A 150 7.58 5.96 -15.13
C PRO A 150 6.41 6.18 -16.11
N ASP A 151 6.69 6.75 -17.29
CA ASP A 151 5.68 6.95 -18.34
C ASP A 151 4.97 5.64 -18.74
N ASP A 152 5.71 4.53 -18.75
CA ASP A 152 5.17 3.19 -19.00
C ASP A 152 4.02 2.82 -18.04
N TYR A 153 4.04 3.34 -16.80
CA TYR A 153 2.94 3.15 -15.85
C TYR A 153 1.61 3.67 -16.42
N PHE A 154 1.60 4.87 -17.01
CA PHE A 154 0.40 5.50 -17.55
C PHE A 154 -0.04 4.85 -18.87
N ILE A 155 0.91 4.37 -19.67
CA ILE A 155 0.64 3.57 -20.87
C ILE A 155 -0.08 2.28 -20.48
N GLN A 156 0.45 1.55 -19.50
CA GLN A 156 -0.16 0.32 -18.98
C GLN A 156 -1.51 0.58 -18.30
N LEU A 157 -1.66 1.69 -17.57
CA LEU A 157 -2.91 2.07 -16.90
C LEU A 157 -4.10 2.24 -17.87
N THR A 158 -3.79 2.59 -19.12
CA THR A 158 -4.78 2.77 -20.19
C THR A 158 -4.72 1.68 -21.26
N SER A 159 -4.03 0.57 -21.00
CA SER A 159 -3.80 -0.53 -21.95
C SER A 159 -5.05 -1.31 -22.34
N GLU A 160 -6.14 -1.20 -21.59
CA GLU A 160 -7.39 -1.91 -21.84
C GLU A 160 -8.54 -1.00 -22.29
N LYS A 161 -9.52 -1.59 -22.98
CA LYS A 161 -10.77 -0.95 -23.38
C LYS A 161 -11.96 -1.86 -23.09
N ARG A 162 -13.13 -1.27 -22.89
CA ARG A 162 -14.40 -2.00 -22.72
C ARG A 162 -15.02 -2.27 -24.09
N VAL A 163 -15.33 -3.53 -24.37
CA VAL A 163 -16.01 -3.97 -25.60
C VAL A 163 -17.19 -4.87 -25.26
N ILE A 164 -18.17 -4.97 -26.15
CA ILE A 164 -19.23 -5.97 -26.05
C ILE A 164 -18.75 -7.23 -26.78
N LYS A 165 -18.76 -8.37 -26.09
CA LYS A 165 -18.47 -9.69 -26.66
C LYS A 165 -19.53 -10.66 -26.15
N ALA A 166 -20.20 -11.36 -27.06
CA ALA A 166 -21.31 -12.28 -26.75
C ALA A 166 -22.35 -11.66 -25.79
N GLY A 167 -22.78 -10.42 -26.09
CA GLY A 167 -23.78 -9.70 -25.30
C GLY A 167 -23.29 -9.13 -23.95
N ASN A 168 -22.03 -9.40 -23.55
CA ASN A 168 -21.49 -8.97 -22.26
C ASN A 168 -20.39 -7.93 -22.43
N TRP A 169 -20.38 -6.94 -21.53
CA TRP A 169 -19.29 -5.96 -21.44
C TRP A 169 -18.04 -6.63 -20.85
N MET A 170 -16.94 -6.62 -21.60
CA MET A 170 -15.66 -7.18 -21.18
C MET A 170 -14.53 -6.18 -21.37
N TRP A 171 -13.57 -6.20 -20.45
CA TRP A 171 -12.31 -5.51 -20.60
C TRP A 171 -11.36 -6.35 -21.45
N VAL A 172 -10.80 -5.72 -22.49
CA VAL A 172 -9.83 -6.37 -23.37
C VAL A 172 -8.64 -5.43 -23.58
N LYS A 173 -7.45 -6.01 -23.70
CA LYS A 173 -6.25 -5.24 -24.07
C LYS A 173 -6.44 -4.60 -25.44
N LYS A 174 -6.02 -3.35 -25.57
CA LYS A 174 -6.05 -2.59 -26.84
C LYS A 174 -5.10 -3.23 -27.85
N VAL A 175 -3.93 -3.64 -27.38
CA VAL A 175 -2.91 -4.38 -28.12
C VAL A 175 -2.56 -5.63 -27.31
N SER A 176 -2.52 -6.80 -27.95
CA SER A 176 -2.32 -8.09 -27.27
C SER A 176 -0.99 -8.17 -26.51
N SER A 177 0.09 -7.63 -27.09
CA SER A 177 1.44 -7.61 -26.53
C SER A 177 1.68 -6.52 -25.48
N GLN A 178 0.80 -5.53 -25.37
CA GLN A 178 0.99 -4.41 -24.45
C GLN A 178 0.93 -4.87 -23.00
N ARG A 179 1.82 -4.40 -22.14
CA ARG A 179 1.78 -4.71 -20.70
C ARG A 179 0.59 -4.04 -19.99
N ASN A 180 0.08 -4.66 -18.94
CA ASN A 180 -1.09 -4.18 -18.18
C ASN A 180 -0.96 -4.42 -16.67
N GLU A 181 0.19 -4.85 -16.19
CA GLU A 181 0.45 -5.22 -14.80
C GLU A 181 0.33 -4.02 -13.86
N ALA A 182 0.62 -2.79 -14.32
CA ALA A 182 0.38 -1.57 -13.56
C ALA A 182 -1.12 -1.33 -13.32
N LEU A 183 -1.97 -1.54 -14.34
CA LEU A 183 -3.42 -1.45 -14.21
C LEU A 183 -3.94 -2.49 -13.23
N ASP A 184 -3.48 -3.74 -13.38
CA ASP A 184 -3.90 -4.84 -12.52
C ASP A 184 -3.42 -4.64 -11.07
N CYS A 185 -2.18 -4.19 -10.85
CA CYS A 185 -1.67 -3.86 -9.52
C CYS A 185 -2.44 -2.70 -8.85
N LEU A 186 -2.76 -1.63 -9.59
CA LEU A 186 -3.58 -0.54 -9.07
C LEU A 186 -4.96 -1.07 -8.67
N ASN A 187 -5.58 -1.89 -9.53
CA ASN A 187 -6.88 -2.50 -9.27
C ASN A 187 -6.86 -3.32 -7.99
N TYR A 188 -5.86 -4.18 -7.83
CA TYR A 188 -5.70 -4.99 -6.63
C TYR A 188 -5.50 -4.12 -5.39
N SER A 189 -4.70 -3.04 -5.47
CA SER A 189 -4.45 -2.15 -4.33
C SER A 189 -5.71 -1.40 -3.87
N LEU A 190 -6.54 -0.93 -4.80
CA LEU A 190 -7.80 -0.24 -4.49
C LEU A 190 -8.82 -1.20 -3.87
N ILE A 191 -8.94 -2.41 -4.42
CA ILE A 191 -9.81 -3.44 -3.83
C ILE A 191 -9.28 -3.88 -2.46
N CYS A 192 -7.96 -3.95 -2.29
CA CYS A 192 -7.33 -4.25 -1.00
C CYS A 192 -7.69 -3.22 0.07
N PHE A 193 -7.67 -1.93 -0.29
CA PHE A 193 -8.10 -0.86 0.60
C PHE A 193 -9.58 -1.02 0.99
N GLN A 194 -10.47 -1.26 0.03
CA GLN A 194 -11.91 -1.46 0.30
C GLN A 194 -12.17 -2.69 1.18
N TRP A 195 -11.45 -3.79 0.93
CA TRP A 195 -11.49 -4.99 1.76
C TRP A 195 -11.02 -4.71 3.19
N TYR A 196 -9.96 -3.92 3.36
CA TYR A 196 -9.46 -3.56 4.68
C TYR A 196 -10.45 -2.69 5.45
N LEU A 197 -11.06 -1.69 4.79
CA LEU A 197 -12.12 -0.87 5.39
C LEU A 197 -13.31 -1.73 5.85
N SER A 198 -13.71 -2.75 5.09
CA SER A 198 -14.83 -3.61 5.47
C SER A 198 -14.56 -4.43 6.74
N LYS A 199 -13.31 -4.57 7.17
CA LYS A 199 -12.94 -5.22 8.44
C LYS A 199 -13.09 -4.29 9.65
N LEU A 200 -13.11 -2.97 9.43
CA LEU A 200 -13.28 -1.96 10.47
C LEU A 200 -14.77 -1.66 10.75
N GLY A 201 -15.72 -2.28 10.04
CA GLY A 201 -17.16 -2.10 10.26
C GLY A 201 -17.73 -0.82 9.64
N ASN A 202 -18.82 -0.30 10.21
CA ASN A 202 -19.68 0.69 9.54
C ASN A 202 -19.10 2.12 9.45
N GLN A 203 -18.21 2.51 10.36
CA GLN A 203 -17.60 3.85 10.38
C GLN A 203 -16.07 3.77 10.44
N PRO A 204 -15.42 3.26 9.38
CA PRO A 204 -13.99 2.93 9.41
C PRO A 204 -13.11 4.17 9.64
N PHE A 205 -13.40 5.29 8.98
CA PHE A 205 -12.63 6.53 9.16
C PHE A 205 -12.78 7.14 10.56
N ARG A 206 -13.95 7.00 11.19
CA ARG A 206 -14.14 7.43 12.58
C ARG A 206 -13.23 6.62 13.52
N GLN A 207 -13.22 5.29 13.38
CA GLN A 207 -12.35 4.44 14.19
C GLN A 207 -10.86 4.77 13.97
N LEU A 208 -10.46 5.04 12.74
CA LEU A 208 -9.09 5.47 12.42
C LEU A 208 -8.75 6.83 13.06
N ARG A 209 -9.70 7.79 13.09
CA ARG A 209 -9.52 9.08 13.79
C ARG A 209 -9.38 8.88 15.29
N GLU A 210 -10.27 8.11 15.91
CA GLU A 210 -10.23 7.81 17.35
C GLU A 210 -8.93 7.10 17.73
N PHE A 211 -8.47 6.16 16.91
CA PHE A 211 -7.18 5.50 17.10
C PHE A 211 -6.03 6.50 17.02
N ASN A 212 -5.98 7.35 15.99
CA ASN A 212 -4.94 8.37 15.84
C ASN A 212 -4.94 9.36 17.01
N ALA A 213 -6.11 9.78 17.50
CA ALA A 213 -6.24 10.65 18.68
C ALA A 213 -5.69 9.98 19.94
N LYS A 214 -6.03 8.72 20.18
CA LYS A 214 -5.50 7.92 21.30
C LYS A 214 -3.97 7.77 21.23
N GLN A 215 -3.41 7.53 20.04
CA GLN A 215 -1.96 7.44 19.86
C GLN A 215 -1.25 8.78 20.13
N LYS A 216 -1.85 9.90 19.67
CA LYS A 216 -1.31 11.23 19.93
C LYS A 216 -1.33 11.55 21.44
N ALA A 217 -2.42 11.23 22.14
CA ALA A 217 -2.51 11.42 23.59
C ALA A 217 -1.46 10.57 24.35
N LYS A 218 -1.24 9.32 23.93
CA LYS A 218 -0.17 8.47 24.52
C LYS A 218 1.22 9.06 24.33
N ALA A 219 1.53 9.58 23.14
CA ALA A 219 2.82 10.22 22.88
C ALA A 219 3.04 11.43 23.80
N ILE A 220 2.04 12.32 23.90
CA ILE A 220 2.07 13.50 24.78
C ILE A 220 2.31 13.10 26.24
N ASN A 221 1.55 12.13 26.76
CA ASN A 221 1.73 11.67 28.14
C ASN A 221 3.12 11.05 28.39
N THR A 222 3.71 10.42 27.38
CA THR A 222 5.06 9.84 27.48
C THR A 222 6.13 10.93 27.53
N ASP A 223 5.94 12.02 26.77
CA ASP A 223 6.85 13.16 26.77
C ASP A 223 6.76 13.96 28.09
N ILE A 224 5.55 14.14 28.64
CA ILE A 224 5.34 14.77 29.97
C ILE A 224 6.05 13.97 31.07
N ASN A 225 5.85 12.65 31.12
CA ASN A 225 6.53 11.79 32.11
C ASN A 225 8.06 11.80 31.96
N LYS A 226 8.59 12.01 30.74
CA LYS A 226 10.02 12.16 30.49
C LYS A 226 10.57 13.51 30.93
N GLU A 227 9.77 14.57 30.91
CA GLU A 227 10.17 15.88 31.44
C GLU A 227 10.14 15.90 32.97
N GLU A 228 9.12 15.31 33.59
CA GLU A 228 9.03 15.21 35.07
C GLU A 228 10.13 14.35 35.69
N SER A 229 10.65 13.36 34.96
CA SER A 229 11.72 12.47 35.42
C SER A 229 13.14 12.98 35.17
N ARG A 230 13.32 14.15 34.53
CA ARG A 230 14.64 14.76 34.41
C ARG A 230 15.05 15.35 35.77
N PRO A 231 16.13 14.86 36.41
CA PRO A 231 16.58 15.43 37.65
C PRO A 231 16.98 16.90 37.42
N LEU A 232 16.50 17.80 38.27
CA LEU A 232 16.92 19.20 38.29
C LEU A 232 18.44 19.24 38.46
N THR A 233 19.15 19.57 37.37
CA THR A 233 20.60 19.73 37.40
C THR A 233 20.92 20.86 38.36
N LYS A 234 21.39 20.54 39.58
CA LYS A 234 21.88 21.54 40.53
C LYS A 234 23.00 22.32 39.84
N GLN A 235 22.74 23.56 39.48
CA GLN A 235 23.78 24.47 39.00
C GLN A 235 24.88 24.52 40.07
N ARG A 236 26.06 24.04 39.70
CA ARG A 236 27.24 24.12 40.54
C ARG A 236 27.60 25.60 40.65
N VAL A 237 27.36 26.18 41.83
CA VAL A 237 27.83 27.54 42.15
C VAL A 237 29.35 27.52 42.09
N ILE A 238 29.92 28.05 41.01
CA ILE A 238 31.36 28.24 40.88
C ILE A 238 31.75 29.33 41.87
N ARG A 239 32.37 28.94 42.99
CA ARG A 239 32.95 29.91 43.93
C ARG A 239 34.22 30.49 43.30
N PRO A 240 34.37 31.82 43.23
CA PRO A 240 35.56 32.43 42.66
C PRO A 240 36.81 32.07 43.49
N SER A 241 37.87 31.59 42.83
CA SER A 241 39.11 31.23 43.49
C SER A 241 39.80 32.49 44.04
N ARG A 242 40.10 32.48 45.34
CA ARG A 242 40.92 33.53 45.96
C ARG A 242 42.32 33.51 45.33
N ARG A 243 42.70 34.64 44.71
CA ARG A 243 44.10 34.97 44.41
C ARG A 243 44.88 35.01 45.72
N SER A 244 45.83 34.10 45.92
CA SER A 244 46.91 34.28 46.88
C SER A 244 48.12 34.82 46.14
N GLY A 245 48.43 36.09 46.37
CA GLY A 245 49.77 36.63 46.10
C GLY A 245 50.78 36.04 47.08
N GLY A 246 52.05 35.96 46.65
CA GLY A 246 53.15 35.52 47.50
C GLY A 246 54.45 35.36 46.70
N PHE A 247 55.33 36.33 46.90
CA PHE A 247 56.67 36.50 46.31
C PHE A 247 57.76 35.58 46.92
N PHE A 248 58.89 35.51 46.20
CA PHE A 248 60.29 35.15 46.58
C PHE A 248 60.67 33.68 46.83
N LYS A 249 61.59 33.14 46.03
CA LYS A 249 63.05 33.35 46.12
C LYS A 249 63.72 33.08 44.77
#